data_AF-A0A4U0TT06-F1
#
_entry.id   AF-A0A4U0TT06-F1
#
_cell.length_a   1.000
_cell.length_b   1.000
_cell.length_c   1.000
_cell.angle_alpha   90.00
_cell.angle_beta   90.00
_cell.angle_gamma   90.00
#
_symmetry.space_group_name_H-M   'P 1'
#
loop_
_entity.id
_entity.type
_entity.pdbx_description
1 polymer ?
#
loop_
_entity_poly.entity_id
_entity_poly.type
_entity_poly.pdbx_seq_one_letter_code
_entity_poly.pdbx_strand_id
1 'polypeptide(L)'
;MLFGGRTLTSHTSEAGGYNRILHALTQNKLVPSPAFPSVEEEHATDSYQNLLFSILRFRDLVGRYPEDVIVVTHAFKERRFLELHAPAIKWPPGRIRVQRVNPPFTLEDLQQTQRMEHKRAYEPFVRDPYGVRSPLADKRKARNWDPAIAGSLAVHASVKQLLEWSGGETGRETFPGSLPWEEI
;
A
#
# COMPACT_ATOMS: atom_id res chain seq x y z
N MET A 1 4.98 7.88 -6.78
CA MET A 1 3.61 8.01 -6.23
C MET A 1 3.71 8.19 -4.73
N LEU A 2 2.90 9.10 -4.18
CA LEU A 2 2.76 9.32 -2.74
C LEU A 2 1.42 8.72 -2.34
N PHE A 3 1.38 7.94 -1.27
CA PHE A 3 0.20 7.20 -0.87
C PHE A 3 -0.07 7.35 0.62
N GLY A 4 -1.32 7.11 1.00
CA GLY A 4 -1.79 7.11 2.37
C GLY A 4 -2.97 8.06 2.53
N GLY A 5 -4.12 7.48 2.89
CA GLY A 5 -5.38 8.21 3.00
C GLY A 5 -5.49 9.09 4.24
N ARG A 6 -6.66 9.71 4.39
CA ARG A 6 -6.96 10.59 5.53
C ARG A 6 -7.21 9.76 6.79
N THR A 7 -6.52 10.10 7.87
CA THR A 7 -6.88 9.65 9.22
C THR A 7 -7.82 10.65 9.87
N LEU A 8 -8.76 10.20 10.71
CA LEU A 8 -9.86 10.99 11.30
C LEU A 8 -9.47 12.34 11.94
N THR A 9 -8.20 12.53 12.28
CA THR A 9 -7.69 13.73 12.97
C THR A 9 -7.10 14.79 12.05
N SER A 10 -6.98 14.55 10.74
CA SER A 10 -6.29 15.46 9.81
C SER A 10 -7.16 15.84 8.62
N HIS A 11 -7.22 17.14 8.31
CA HIS A 11 -7.85 17.67 7.10
C HIS A 11 -7.09 17.28 5.81
N THR A 12 -5.86 16.82 5.94
CA THR A 12 -5.00 16.44 4.82
C THR A 12 -4.60 14.96 4.89
N SER A 13 -4.59 14.29 3.74
CA SER A 13 -4.10 12.91 3.63
C SER A 13 -2.59 12.84 3.92
N GLU A 14 -2.11 11.64 4.25
CA GLU A 14 -0.67 11.38 4.38
C GLU A 14 0.05 11.67 3.04
N ALA A 15 -0.54 11.24 1.92
CA ALA A 15 -0.05 11.53 0.58
C ALA A 15 0.09 13.04 0.29
N GLY A 16 -0.94 13.83 0.59
CA GLY A 16 -0.93 15.29 0.41
C GLY A 16 0.00 16.01 1.41
N GLY A 17 0.26 15.41 2.57
CA GLY A 17 1.33 15.84 3.47
C GLY A 17 2.71 15.72 2.81
N TYR A 18 3.02 14.55 2.26
CA TYR A 18 4.28 14.31 1.55
C TYR A 18 4.44 15.20 0.32
N ASN A 19 3.37 15.42 -0.43
CA ASN A 19 3.45 16.24 -1.64
C ASN A 19 3.78 17.70 -1.33
N ARG A 20 3.19 18.24 -0.25
CA ARG A 20 3.52 19.60 0.22
C ARG A 20 4.98 19.73 0.65
N ILE A 21 5.53 18.74 1.35
CA ILE A 21 6.94 18.73 1.73
C ILE A 21 7.82 18.67 0.48
N LEU A 22 7.55 17.76 -0.45
CA LEU A 22 8.31 17.64 -1.70
C LEU A 22 8.32 18.96 -2.47
N HIS A 23 7.14 19.59 -2.62
CA HIS A 23 7.00 20.87 -3.30
C HIS A 23 7.80 21.99 -2.60
N ALA A 24 7.76 22.06 -1.27
CA ALA A 24 8.57 23.04 -0.53
C ALA A 24 10.08 22.80 -0.73
N LEU A 25 10.53 21.54 -0.69
CA LEU A 25 11.95 21.21 -0.88
C LEU A 25 12.44 21.52 -2.31
N THR A 26 11.63 21.27 -3.34
CA THR A 26 11.98 21.58 -4.73
C THR A 26 11.99 23.08 -4.97
N GLN A 27 10.99 23.82 -4.47
CA GLN A 27 10.94 25.29 -4.57
C GLN A 27 12.16 25.95 -3.91
N ASN A 28 12.60 25.43 -2.77
CA ASN A 28 13.79 25.91 -2.07
C ASN A 28 15.11 25.33 -2.61
N LYS A 29 15.07 24.57 -3.72
CA LYS A 29 16.25 23.94 -4.37
C LYS A 29 17.07 23.03 -3.45
N LEU A 30 16.45 22.48 -2.40
CA LEU A 30 17.08 21.53 -1.48
C LEU A 30 17.13 20.12 -2.07
N VAL A 31 16.23 19.82 -2.99
CA VAL A 31 16.22 18.59 -3.78
C VAL A 31 15.98 18.94 -5.25
N PRO A 32 16.50 18.14 -6.20
CA PRO A 32 16.21 18.34 -7.61
C PRO A 32 14.71 18.17 -7.89
N SER A 33 14.21 18.94 -8.86
CA SER A 33 12.86 18.73 -9.38
C SER A 33 12.73 17.31 -9.93
N PRO A 34 11.66 16.58 -9.58
CA PRO A 34 11.46 15.24 -10.10
C PRO A 34 11.24 15.30 -11.61
N ALA A 35 11.72 14.28 -12.32
CA ALA A 35 11.55 14.16 -13.77
C ALA A 35 10.08 14.09 -14.21
N PHE A 36 9.21 13.66 -13.30
CA PHE A 36 7.76 13.59 -13.50
C PHE A 36 7.04 14.20 -12.29
N PRO A 37 5.85 14.80 -12.48
CA PRO A 37 5.03 15.27 -11.37
C PRO A 37 4.74 14.16 -10.36
N SER A 38 4.79 14.50 -9.08
CA SER A 38 4.28 13.62 -8.03
C SER A 38 2.76 13.45 -8.18
N VAL A 39 2.30 12.24 -7.92
CA VAL A 39 0.89 11.86 -7.93
C VAL A 39 0.54 11.33 -6.56
N GLU A 40 -0.63 11.70 -6.07
CA GLU A 40 -1.20 11.25 -4.80
C GLU A 40 -2.22 10.12 -5.01
N GLU A 41 -2.21 9.17 -4.09
CA GLU A 41 -3.25 8.16 -3.86
C GLU A 41 -3.76 8.36 -2.42
N GLU A 42 -5.01 8.84 -2.28
CA GLU A 42 -5.55 9.32 -0.99
C GLU A 42 -6.62 8.39 -0.37
N HIS A 43 -6.86 7.22 -0.95
CA HIS A 43 -7.95 6.33 -0.56
C HIS A 43 -7.48 5.13 0.25
N ALA A 44 -6.22 4.73 0.15
CA ALA A 44 -5.72 3.61 0.93
C ALA A 44 -5.80 3.88 2.45
N THR A 45 -6.46 2.97 3.15
CA THR A 45 -6.62 2.99 4.60
C THR A 45 -5.68 2.02 5.31
N ASP A 46 -4.95 1.19 4.59
CA ASP A 46 -3.91 0.32 5.13
C ASP A 46 -2.77 0.06 4.13
N SER A 47 -1.78 -0.72 4.55
CA SER A 47 -0.60 -1.03 3.73
C SER A 47 -0.85 -1.95 2.53
N TYR A 48 -1.86 -2.82 2.59
CA TYR A 48 -2.22 -3.67 1.46
C TYR A 48 -2.82 -2.78 0.36
N GLN A 49 -3.76 -1.91 0.75
CA GLN A 49 -4.38 -0.92 -0.13
C GLN A 49 -3.34 0.07 -0.67
N ASN A 50 -2.38 0.52 0.16
CA ASN A 50 -1.31 1.41 -0.32
C ASN A 50 -0.56 0.81 -1.52
N LEU A 51 -0.24 -0.49 -1.48
CA LEU A 51 0.41 -1.18 -2.59
C LEU A 51 -0.51 -1.28 -3.80
N LEU A 52 -1.67 -1.91 -3.62
CA LEU A 52 -2.59 -2.21 -4.72
C LEU A 52 -3.12 -0.93 -5.37
N PHE A 53 -3.60 0.04 -4.60
CA PHE A 53 -4.17 1.27 -5.14
C PHE A 53 -3.11 2.13 -5.82
N SER A 54 -1.86 2.12 -5.35
CA SER A 54 -0.78 2.81 -6.06
C SER A 54 -0.52 2.21 -7.44
N ILE A 55 -0.56 0.88 -7.56
CA ILE A 55 -0.42 0.17 -8.86
C ILE A 55 -1.58 0.53 -9.79
N LEU A 56 -2.82 0.52 -9.26
CA LEU A 56 -4.01 0.87 -10.05
C LEU A 56 -4.01 2.33 -10.49
N ARG A 57 -3.65 3.25 -9.59
CA ARG A 57 -3.52 4.67 -9.91
C ARG A 57 -2.42 4.94 -10.93
N PHE A 58 -1.32 4.19 -10.88
CA PHE A 58 -0.29 4.27 -11.91
C PHE A 58 -0.86 3.84 -13.27
N ARG A 59 -1.59 2.73 -13.33
CA ARG A 59 -2.22 2.24 -14.56
C ARG A 59 -3.20 3.24 -15.15
N ASP A 60 -4.02 3.85 -14.31
CA ASP A 60 -5.00 4.88 -14.68
C ASP A 60 -4.31 6.07 -15.37
N LEU A 61 -3.18 6.52 -14.83
CA LEU A 61 -2.46 7.68 -15.36
C LEU A 61 -1.57 7.36 -16.57
N VAL A 62 -0.93 6.19 -16.59
CA VAL A 62 0.16 5.89 -17.53
C VAL A 62 -0.32 5.06 -18.73
N GLY A 63 -1.50 4.43 -18.67
CA GLY A 63 -1.96 3.60 -19.78
C GLY A 63 -1.48 2.14 -19.72
N ARG A 64 -0.63 1.76 -18.75
CA ARG A 64 -0.12 0.40 -18.53
C ARG A 64 0.27 0.17 -17.05
N TYR A 65 0.34 -1.08 -16.61
CA TYR A 65 0.80 -1.41 -15.25
C TYR A 65 2.32 -1.16 -15.13
N PRO A 66 2.82 -0.88 -13.92
CA PRO A 66 4.26 -0.68 -13.73
C PRO A 66 5.02 -2.00 -13.91
N GLU A 67 6.21 -1.93 -14.49
CA GLU A 67 7.12 -3.08 -14.60
C GLU A 67 7.78 -3.37 -13.25
N ASP A 68 8.17 -2.33 -12.51
CA ASP A 68 8.82 -2.43 -11.20
C ASP A 68 8.10 -1.56 -10.15
N VAL A 69 8.05 -2.05 -8.91
CA VAL A 69 7.55 -1.30 -7.76
C VAL A 69 8.64 -1.15 -6.70
N ILE A 70 8.92 0.10 -6.32
CA ILE A 70 9.79 0.43 -5.19
C ILE A 70 8.95 1.03 -4.09
N VAL A 71 8.84 0.33 -2.97
CA VAL A 71 8.14 0.83 -1.77
C VAL A 71 9.14 1.53 -0.87
N VAL A 72 9.04 2.85 -0.75
CA VAL A 72 9.86 3.62 0.21
C VAL A 72 9.13 3.66 1.54
N THR A 73 9.64 2.98 2.57
CA THR A 73 8.97 2.92 3.86
C THR A 73 9.92 2.57 5.01
N HIS A 74 9.39 2.49 6.24
CA HIS A 74 10.17 2.08 7.40
C HIS A 74 10.62 0.62 7.30
N ALA A 75 11.86 0.31 7.72
CA ALA A 75 12.42 -1.04 7.58
C ALA A 75 11.56 -2.13 8.22
N PHE A 76 10.96 -1.85 9.36
CA PHE A 76 10.12 -2.81 10.07
C PHE A 76 8.85 -3.22 9.29
N LYS A 77 8.44 -2.49 8.24
CA LYS A 77 7.28 -2.85 7.39
C LYS A 77 7.65 -3.75 6.21
N GLU A 78 8.93 -3.92 5.91
CA GLU A 78 9.42 -4.59 4.71
C GLU A 78 8.84 -5.99 4.52
N ARG A 79 8.95 -6.83 5.57
CA ARG A 79 8.47 -8.21 5.55
C ARG A 79 7.00 -8.29 5.14
N ARG A 80 6.15 -7.43 5.68
CA ARG A 80 4.73 -7.44 5.33
C ARG A 80 4.47 -7.11 3.86
N PHE A 81 5.23 -6.19 3.26
CA PHE A 81 5.07 -5.89 1.83
C PHE A 81 5.53 -7.06 0.96
N LEU A 82 6.71 -7.62 1.24
CA LEU A 82 7.34 -8.63 0.40
C LEU A 82 6.79 -10.05 0.62
N GLU A 83 6.51 -10.43 1.86
CA GLU A 83 6.08 -11.78 2.23
C GLU A 83 4.55 -11.93 2.20
N LEU A 84 3.78 -10.85 2.36
CA LEU A 84 2.32 -10.91 2.46
C LEU A 84 1.60 -10.15 1.33
N HIS A 85 1.83 -8.84 1.19
CA HIS A 85 1.02 -8.02 0.26
C HIS A 85 1.29 -8.32 -1.21
N ALA A 86 2.56 -8.34 -1.62
CA ALA A 86 2.90 -8.63 -3.02
C ALA A 86 2.43 -10.04 -3.43
N PRO A 87 2.67 -11.10 -2.63
CA PRO A 87 2.13 -12.43 -2.93
C PRO A 87 0.60 -12.47 -2.98
N ALA A 88 -0.12 -11.77 -2.09
CA ALA A 88 -1.58 -11.76 -2.06
C ALA A 88 -2.21 -11.19 -3.35
N ILE A 89 -1.52 -10.25 -4.01
CA ILE A 89 -1.92 -9.70 -5.31
C ILE A 89 -1.20 -10.35 -6.49
N LYS A 90 -0.46 -11.46 -6.27
CA LYS A 90 0.34 -12.16 -7.28
C LYS A 90 1.30 -11.23 -8.03
N TRP A 91 1.89 -10.25 -7.33
CA TRP A 91 2.89 -9.38 -7.93
C TRP A 91 4.14 -10.22 -8.28
N PRO A 92 4.74 -10.06 -9.48
CA PRO A 92 5.82 -10.93 -9.90
C PRO A 92 7.04 -10.85 -8.96
N PRO A 93 7.66 -12.00 -8.63
CA PRO A 93 8.89 -12.02 -7.85
C PRO A 93 9.99 -11.20 -8.52
N GLY A 94 10.80 -10.49 -7.73
CA GLY A 94 11.89 -9.66 -8.24
C GLY A 94 11.48 -8.30 -8.82
N ARG A 95 10.19 -8.08 -9.07
CA ARG A 95 9.63 -6.80 -9.56
C ARG A 95 9.10 -5.89 -8.44
N ILE A 96 9.40 -6.23 -7.20
CA ILE A 96 9.11 -5.40 -6.03
C ILE A 96 10.33 -5.34 -5.12
N ARG A 97 10.67 -4.14 -4.65
CA ARG A 97 11.71 -3.91 -3.65
C ARG A 97 11.28 -2.87 -2.62
N VAL A 98 11.83 -2.98 -1.41
CA VAL A 98 11.57 -2.01 -0.33
C VAL A 98 12.83 -1.18 -0.10
N GLN A 99 12.72 0.13 -0.27
CA GLN A 99 13.74 1.08 0.17
C GLN A 99 13.45 1.47 1.61
N ARG A 100 14.33 1.03 2.51
CA ARG A 100 14.20 1.25 3.95
C ARG A 100 14.60 2.68 4.32
N VAL A 101 13.76 3.35 5.11
CA VAL A 101 14.03 4.63 5.75
C VAL A 101 13.88 4.43 7.26
N ASN A 102 14.97 4.55 8.02
CA ASN A 102 14.92 4.41 9.48
C ASN A 102 15.09 5.79 10.11
N PRO A 103 14.11 6.27 10.90
CA PRO A 103 14.36 7.40 11.79
C PRO A 103 15.39 6.99 12.87
N PRO A 104 16.04 7.95 13.52
CA PRO A 104 17.03 7.67 14.56
C PRO A 104 16.34 7.06 15.79
N PHE A 105 16.26 5.74 15.85
CA PHE A 105 15.72 5.00 16.99
C PHE A 105 16.83 4.65 17.98
N THR A 106 16.49 4.64 19.27
CA THR A 106 17.27 3.85 20.24
C THR A 106 17.08 2.36 19.96
N LEU A 107 17.97 1.51 20.48
CA LEU A 107 17.84 0.06 20.34
C LEU A 107 16.51 -0.45 20.93
N GLU A 108 16.10 0.11 22.08
CA GLU A 108 14.86 -0.24 22.76
C GLU A 108 13.63 0.15 21.92
N ASP A 109 13.60 1.38 21.39
CA ASP A 109 12.52 1.85 20.53
C ASP A 109 12.38 0.99 19.28
N LEU A 110 13.51 0.60 18.67
CA LEU A 110 13.51 -0.26 17.49
C LEU A 110 12.92 -1.63 17.81
N GLN A 111 13.36 -2.28 18.90
CA GLN A 111 12.86 -3.59 19.32
C GLN A 111 11.37 -3.53 19.63
N GLN A 112 10.93 -2.50 20.35
CA GLN A 112 9.52 -2.32 20.68
C GLN A 112 8.70 -2.09 19.41
N THR A 113 9.17 -1.24 18.49
CA THR A 113 8.48 -0.96 17.23
C THR A 113 8.34 -2.21 16.37
N GLN A 114 9.39 -3.02 16.25
CA GLN A 114 9.36 -4.28 15.51
C GLN A 114 8.38 -5.29 16.14
N ARG A 115 8.40 -5.44 17.47
CA ARG A 115 7.44 -6.32 18.17
C ARG A 115 6.00 -5.88 17.94
N MET A 116 5.74 -4.58 18.01
CA MET A 116 4.41 -4.03 17.84
C MET A 116 3.94 -4.08 16.38
N GLU A 117 4.83 -3.85 15.41
CA GLU A 117 4.56 -4.07 13.99
C GLU A 117 4.15 -5.53 13.75
N HIS A 118 4.96 -6.47 14.25
CA HIS A 118 4.70 -7.88 14.03
C HIS A 118 3.31 -8.29 14.57
N LYS A 119 3.05 -7.96 15.84
CA LYS A 119 1.82 -8.34 16.53
C LYS A 119 0.58 -7.62 16.00
N ARG A 120 0.68 -6.32 15.70
CA ARG A 120 -0.51 -5.50 15.34
C ARG A 120 -0.73 -5.36 13.84
N ALA A 121 0.24 -5.73 13.03
CA ALA A 121 0.22 -5.52 11.60
C ALA A 121 0.55 -6.81 10.84
N TYR A 122 1.74 -7.39 11.01
CA TYR A 122 2.15 -8.58 10.26
C TYR A 122 1.21 -9.79 10.52
N GLU A 123 1.07 -10.23 11.77
CA GLU A 123 0.26 -11.39 12.15
C GLU A 123 -1.20 -11.30 11.70
N PRO A 124 -1.91 -10.16 11.84
CA PRO A 124 -3.24 -10.00 11.26
C PRO A 124 -3.30 -10.27 9.75
N PHE A 125 -2.34 -9.77 8.96
CA PHE A 125 -2.31 -9.99 7.52
C PHE A 125 -1.91 -11.42 7.13
N VAL A 126 -1.16 -12.14 7.97
CA VAL A 126 -0.95 -13.60 7.78
C VAL A 126 -2.27 -14.35 7.84
N ARG A 127 -3.19 -13.94 8.73
CA ARG A 127 -4.47 -14.62 8.93
C ARG A 127 -5.55 -14.18 7.95
N ASP A 128 -5.42 -12.98 7.40
CA ASP A 128 -6.36 -12.32 6.49
C ASP A 128 -5.58 -11.47 5.47
N PRO A 129 -5.02 -12.08 4.41
CA PRO A 129 -4.15 -11.40 3.44
C PRO A 129 -4.82 -10.21 2.72
N TYR A 130 -6.15 -10.25 2.61
CA TYR A 130 -6.96 -9.24 1.91
C TYR A 130 -7.52 -8.16 2.86
N GLY A 131 -7.36 -8.32 4.18
CA GLY A 131 -7.76 -7.36 5.20
C GLY A 131 -9.28 -7.14 5.33
N VAL A 132 -10.08 -8.14 4.99
CA VAL A 132 -11.55 -8.06 4.97
C VAL A 132 -12.22 -8.53 6.27
N ARG A 133 -11.47 -9.08 7.22
CA ARG A 133 -11.94 -9.58 8.52
C ARG A 133 -11.40 -8.75 9.68
N SER A 134 -12.04 -8.85 10.84
CA SER A 134 -11.52 -8.27 12.08
C SER A 134 -10.18 -8.89 12.46
N PRO A 135 -9.21 -8.10 12.95
CA PRO A 135 -9.31 -6.68 13.32
C PRO A 135 -8.99 -5.70 12.18
N LEU A 136 -8.64 -6.17 10.98
CA LEU A 136 -8.21 -5.31 9.86
C LEU A 136 -9.39 -4.52 9.29
N ALA A 137 -10.52 -5.19 9.03
CA ALA A 137 -11.73 -4.53 8.57
C ALA A 137 -12.23 -3.44 9.55
N ASP A 138 -12.10 -3.66 10.85
CA ASP A 138 -12.48 -2.66 11.85
C ASP A 138 -11.57 -1.44 11.80
N LYS A 139 -10.27 -1.64 11.59
CA LYS A 139 -9.32 -0.54 11.36
C LYS A 139 -9.65 0.23 10.08
N ARG A 140 -10.05 -0.45 9.00
CA ARG A 140 -10.50 0.19 7.75
C ARG A 140 -11.74 1.05 8.00
N LYS A 141 -12.76 0.49 8.66
CA LYS A 141 -13.99 1.23 9.04
C LYS A 141 -13.67 2.45 9.90
N ALA A 142 -12.81 2.30 10.90
CA ALA A 142 -12.36 3.41 11.75
C ALA A 142 -11.55 4.49 11.00
N ARG A 143 -11.14 4.23 9.76
CA ARG A 143 -10.46 5.18 8.86
C ARG A 143 -11.37 5.64 7.72
N ASN A 144 -12.70 5.48 7.88
CA ASN A 144 -13.72 5.84 6.89
C ASN A 144 -13.52 5.14 5.53
N TRP A 145 -13.14 3.86 5.56
CA TRP A 145 -13.06 3.06 4.34
C TRP A 145 -14.44 2.95 3.66
N ASP A 146 -14.48 3.30 2.38
CA ASP A 146 -15.65 3.13 1.51
C ASP A 146 -15.36 2.06 0.44
N PRO A 147 -16.04 0.89 0.50
CA PRO A 147 -15.90 -0.15 -0.51
C PRO A 147 -16.19 0.30 -1.94
N ALA A 148 -17.02 1.32 -2.15
CA ALA A 148 -17.34 1.83 -3.49
C ALA A 148 -16.10 2.42 -4.18
N ILE A 149 -15.14 2.95 -3.41
CA ILE A 149 -13.89 3.51 -3.93
C ILE A 149 -13.01 2.42 -4.55
N ALA A 150 -12.94 1.22 -3.95
CA ALA A 150 -12.20 0.13 -4.57
C ALA A 150 -12.75 -0.21 -5.96
N GLY A 151 -14.08 -0.26 -6.10
CA GLY A 151 -14.73 -0.58 -7.36
C GLY A 151 -14.42 0.40 -8.49
N SER A 152 -14.24 1.69 -8.20
CA SER A 152 -13.95 2.71 -9.22
C SER A 152 -12.49 2.69 -9.71
N LEU A 153 -11.58 2.09 -8.95
CA LEU A 153 -10.16 1.99 -9.31
C LEU A 153 -9.87 0.83 -10.30
N ALA A 154 -10.83 -0.07 -10.52
CA ALA A 154 -10.64 -1.29 -11.31
C ALA A 154 -10.98 -1.06 -12.79
N VAL A 155 -9.98 -1.25 -13.67
CA VAL A 155 -10.19 -1.21 -15.13
C VAL A 155 -10.52 -2.59 -15.71
N HIS A 156 -9.97 -3.66 -15.11
CA HIS A 156 -10.15 -5.04 -15.59
C HIS A 156 -11.05 -5.84 -14.65
N ALA A 157 -11.86 -6.72 -15.22
CA ALA A 157 -12.79 -7.56 -14.46
C ALA A 157 -12.06 -8.42 -13.40
N SER A 158 -10.89 -8.98 -13.72
CA SER A 158 -10.09 -9.76 -12.77
C SER A 158 -9.56 -8.92 -11.61
N VAL A 159 -9.22 -7.66 -11.85
CA VAL A 159 -8.80 -6.72 -10.79
C VAL A 159 -9.97 -6.34 -9.89
N LYS A 160 -11.16 -6.14 -10.46
CA LYS A 160 -12.37 -5.92 -9.68
C LYS A 160 -12.66 -7.12 -8.77
N GLN A 161 -12.57 -8.33 -9.31
CA GLN A 161 -12.72 -9.56 -8.53
C GLN A 161 -11.66 -9.68 -7.42
N LEU A 162 -10.40 -9.30 -7.69
CA LEU A 162 -9.35 -9.26 -6.66
C LEU A 162 -9.69 -8.27 -5.53
N LEU A 163 -10.24 -7.10 -5.85
CA LEU A 163 -10.63 -6.09 -4.86
C LEU A 163 -11.79 -6.54 -3.98
N GLU A 164 -12.66 -7.40 -4.52
CA GLU A 164 -13.81 -8.00 -3.82
C GLU A 164 -13.44 -9.34 -3.14
N TRP A 165 -12.23 -9.87 -3.40
CA TRP A 165 -11.81 -11.17 -2.90
C TRP A 165 -11.62 -11.19 -1.39
N SER A 166 -12.21 -12.20 -0.75
CA SER A 166 -12.22 -12.35 0.70
C SER A 166 -11.35 -13.49 1.22
N GLY A 167 -10.49 -14.05 0.36
CA GLY A 167 -9.58 -15.14 0.73
C GLY A 167 -10.22 -16.52 0.73
N GLY A 168 -11.30 -16.79 -0.02
CA GLY A 168 -11.89 -18.13 -0.11
C GLY A 168 -12.56 -18.63 1.17
N GLU A 169 -12.57 -19.95 1.36
CA GLU A 169 -13.26 -20.62 2.48
C GLU A 169 -12.55 -20.36 3.81
N THR A 170 -11.23 -20.50 3.85
CA THR A 170 -10.43 -20.31 5.07
C THR A 170 -10.07 -18.85 5.31
N GLY A 171 -10.20 -18.01 4.29
CA GLY A 171 -9.85 -16.60 4.33
C GLY A 171 -8.40 -16.28 4.01
N ARG A 172 -7.63 -17.26 3.56
CA ARG A 172 -6.19 -17.16 3.28
C ARG A 172 -5.84 -17.60 1.87
N GLU A 173 -6.81 -18.12 1.14
CA GLU A 173 -6.62 -18.60 -0.22
C GLU A 173 -6.22 -17.44 -1.12
N THR A 174 -5.17 -17.66 -1.89
CA THR A 174 -4.74 -16.71 -2.92
C THR A 174 -5.85 -16.59 -3.97
N PHE A 175 -6.04 -15.37 -4.46
CA PHE A 175 -7.00 -15.09 -5.52
C PHE A 175 -6.78 -16.03 -6.72
N PRO A 176 -7.81 -16.80 -7.15
CA PRO A 176 -7.64 -17.85 -8.14
C PRO A 176 -7.56 -17.34 -9.59
N GLY A 177 -8.01 -16.10 -9.85
CA GLY A 177 -8.02 -15.53 -11.19
C GLY A 177 -6.63 -15.10 -11.67
N SER A 178 -6.49 -14.96 -12.99
CA SER A 178 -5.31 -14.37 -13.62
C SER A 178 -5.38 -12.84 -13.57
N LEU A 179 -4.26 -12.23 -13.21
CA LEU A 179 -4.09 -10.79 -13.06
C LEU A 179 -3.22 -10.24 -14.19
N PRO A 180 -3.49 -9.01 -14.63
CA PRO A 180 -2.89 -8.43 -15.84
C PRO A 180 -1.38 -8.15 -15.72
N TRP A 181 -0.82 -8.19 -14.51
CA TRP A 181 0.60 -7.95 -14.24
C TRP A 181 1.43 -9.21 -14.05
N GLU A 182 0.84 -10.41 -14.16
CA GLU A 182 1.58 -11.67 -13.97
C GLU A 182 2.53 -11.99 -15.13
N GLU A 183 2.25 -11.49 -16.33
CA GLU A 183 2.99 -11.81 -17.58
C GLU A 183 3.71 -10.59 -18.20
N ILE A 184 3.73 -9.46 -17.50
CA ILE A 184 4.52 -8.28 -17.91
C ILE A 184 6.00 -8.63 -17.75
#